data_AF-U3M7R9-F1
#
_entry.id   AF-U3M7R9-F1
#
_cell.length_a   1.000
_cell.length_b   1.000
_cell.length_c   1.000
_cell.angle_alpha   90.00
_cell.angle_beta   90.00
_cell.angle_gamma   90.00
#
_symmetry.space_group_name_H-M   'P 1'
#
loop_
_entity.id
_entity.type
_entity.pdbx_description
1 polymer ?
#
loop_
_entity_poly.entity_id
_entity_poly.type
_entity_poly.pdbx_seq_one_letter_code
_entity_poly.pdbx_strand_id
1 'polypeptide(L)'
;MNPLFCPFLSSTLPHPKPLVSPSLTTTRPSSSPYPPLLHISAIRNVEDKLHSTFYATPTTSQFPEIPTTVITAKKRPVPSLLVTIFNALDDFINNFIGPPLPPSIDPKHVLSGNFAPVDELPPTECEVIEGSLPPCLDGAYIRNGPNPQFYPRGPHHLFDGDGMLHSIRISHGRPIFCSRYVKTYKYIIEKRAGSPVIPNLFSSYRSFARSAVAIARLLTGQFDPVNGVGLANTSVAFFCGHLYALAESDLPYAVRLTPDGDIKTLGRYDFDGKLSMSMTAHPKIDPSTGEAFAFRYSPVRPFLTYFRFDAQGKKQPDVPIFSLSCPSFFHDFAITNRYAIFPDIQMWMNPVKMIIRGGSPVGTDPTKVPRVGIIPRYAKDESEMRWIDVPGFNIIHAINAWDEEDGDAIVMVAPNILPIEHALERMDLVHGSLEKVRIDLKTGTVTRHRLSQWNLEFAVINPGYLGKKNRYVYSAVGDPLPKISGIVKLDVSRSDRRQECIVAKRMYEPGCYGGEPFFVAKEPDNPEAEEDDGYVLSYVHDEQSGKSRFIVMDAQSPDLDIVAAVKLPTRVPYGFHGLFVKGCDLKMD
;
A
#
# COMPACT_ATOMS: atom_id res chain seq x y z
N MET A 1 40.20 -1.53 -49.04
CA MET A 1 40.35 -2.43 -50.20
C MET A 1 39.12 -3.34 -50.24
N ASN A 2 38.21 -3.06 -51.17
CA ASN A 2 37.34 -4.05 -51.81
C ASN A 2 38.19 -4.80 -52.87
N PRO A 3 37.68 -5.80 -53.61
CA PRO A 3 36.70 -6.84 -53.29
C PRO A 3 37.16 -8.23 -53.83
N LEU A 4 36.41 -9.31 -53.58
CA LEU A 4 36.34 -10.43 -54.54
C LEU A 4 34.89 -10.92 -54.68
N PHE A 5 34.50 -10.98 -55.94
CA PHE A 5 33.24 -11.38 -56.56
C PHE A 5 32.92 -12.87 -56.35
N CYS A 6 31.63 -13.24 -56.36
CA CYS A 6 30.87 -13.88 -57.48
C CYS A 6 29.58 -14.59 -56.97
N PRO A 7 28.60 -15.04 -57.80
CA PRO A 7 27.46 -14.24 -58.26
C PRO A 7 26.06 -14.88 -58.03
N PHE A 8 25.05 -14.23 -58.64
CA PHE A 8 23.59 -14.38 -58.61
C PHE A 8 22.95 -15.62 -59.30
N LEU A 9 21.68 -15.89 -58.89
CA LEU A 9 20.47 -16.41 -59.63
C LEU A 9 20.50 -17.90 -60.09
N SER A 10 19.45 -18.73 -60.05
CA SER A 10 17.98 -18.57 -60.15
C SER A 10 17.23 -19.88 -59.78
N SER A 11 15.98 -19.73 -59.30
CA SER A 11 14.77 -20.56 -59.52
C SER A 11 14.63 -22.01 -58.99
N THR A 12 13.65 -22.17 -58.09
CA THR A 12 12.48 -23.11 -58.08
C THR A 12 12.24 -23.74 -56.69
N LEU A 13 11.16 -23.32 -56.03
CA LEU A 13 10.59 -23.93 -54.82
C LEU A 13 9.38 -24.79 -55.20
N PRO A 14 9.22 -26.01 -54.65
CA PRO A 14 7.93 -26.69 -54.61
C PRO A 14 7.24 -26.55 -53.24
N HIS A 15 5.95 -26.20 -53.27
CA HIS A 15 5.04 -26.21 -52.11
C HIS A 15 4.76 -27.64 -51.58
N PRO A 16 4.53 -27.83 -50.27
CA PRO A 16 4.12 -29.11 -49.70
C PRO A 16 2.60 -29.35 -49.78
N LYS A 17 2.21 -30.61 -50.05
CA LYS A 17 0.82 -31.10 -50.10
C LYS A 17 0.32 -31.61 -48.73
N PRO A 18 -1.00 -31.59 -48.47
CA PRO A 18 -1.61 -31.94 -47.18
C PRO A 18 -1.98 -33.43 -47.06
N LEU A 19 -1.92 -33.97 -45.84
CA LEU A 19 -2.32 -35.34 -45.51
C LEU A 19 -3.79 -35.40 -45.05
N VAL A 20 -4.54 -36.29 -45.70
CA VAL A 20 -5.95 -36.63 -45.46
C VAL A 20 -6.02 -37.85 -44.52
N SER A 21 -7.00 -37.87 -43.61
CA SER A 21 -7.37 -39.06 -42.82
C SER A 21 -8.87 -39.38 -43.00
N PRO A 22 -9.27 -40.67 -43.07
CA PRO A 22 -10.64 -41.06 -43.45
C PRO A 22 -11.56 -41.36 -42.26
N SER A 23 -12.85 -41.42 -42.58
CA SER A 23 -14.04 -41.43 -41.72
C SER A 23 -14.61 -42.82 -41.36
N LEU A 24 -15.04 -42.94 -40.10
CA LEU A 24 -16.25 -43.56 -39.50
C LEU A 24 -16.88 -44.89 -40.01
N THR A 25 -17.19 -45.77 -39.04
CA THR A 25 -18.48 -46.49 -38.97
C THR A 25 -18.86 -46.88 -37.52
N THR A 26 -20.16 -46.92 -37.27
CA THR A 26 -20.92 -46.91 -35.99
C THR A 26 -21.20 -48.28 -35.33
N THR A 27 -21.38 -48.31 -34.00
CA THR A 27 -22.49 -48.99 -33.27
C THR A 27 -22.46 -48.70 -31.74
N ARG A 28 -23.64 -48.62 -31.10
CA ARG A 28 -23.96 -48.37 -29.65
C ARG A 28 -24.59 -49.64 -29.05
N PRO A 29 -24.68 -49.91 -27.72
CA PRO A 29 -25.57 -49.19 -26.75
C PRO A 29 -25.08 -49.12 -25.26
N SER A 30 -25.48 -48.13 -24.42
CA SER A 30 -26.50 -48.06 -23.31
C SER A 30 -25.78 -47.87 -21.93
N SER A 31 -25.89 -46.80 -21.12
CA SER A 31 -26.98 -46.11 -20.36
C SER A 31 -26.63 -46.14 -18.83
N SER A 32 -26.17 -45.04 -18.19
CA SER A 32 -26.92 -44.06 -17.33
C SER A 32 -26.71 -44.30 -15.81
N PRO A 33 -26.94 -43.37 -14.84
CA PRO A 33 -26.89 -41.88 -14.81
C PRO A 33 -26.12 -41.25 -13.60
N TYR A 34 -25.85 -39.93 -13.69
CA TYR A 34 -25.62 -39.00 -12.56
C TYR A 34 -26.66 -37.84 -12.61
N PRO A 35 -26.98 -37.14 -11.50
CA PRO A 35 -28.14 -36.24 -11.34
C PRO A 35 -27.91 -34.77 -11.79
N PRO A 36 -28.97 -33.92 -11.89
CA PRO A 36 -29.01 -32.75 -12.77
C PRO A 36 -28.69 -31.39 -12.13
N LEU A 37 -28.19 -30.48 -12.98
CA LEU A 37 -28.07 -29.04 -12.77
C LEU A 37 -29.39 -28.30 -13.11
N LEU A 38 -29.78 -27.36 -12.26
CA LEU A 38 -30.97 -26.51 -12.41
C LEU A 38 -30.69 -25.29 -13.30
N HIS A 39 -31.54 -25.11 -14.32
CA HIS A 39 -31.65 -23.91 -15.15
C HIS A 39 -32.69 -22.97 -14.52
N ILE A 40 -32.36 -21.68 -14.33
CA ILE A 40 -33.33 -20.63 -14.06
C ILE A 40 -33.41 -19.71 -15.28
N SER A 41 -34.61 -19.60 -15.82
CA SER A 41 -35.00 -18.78 -16.96
C SER A 41 -35.37 -17.36 -16.55
N ALA A 42 -35.09 -16.42 -17.46
CA ALA A 42 -35.45 -15.02 -17.39
C ALA A 42 -36.97 -14.80 -17.35
N ILE A 43 -37.42 -13.85 -16.53
CA ILE A 43 -38.80 -13.33 -16.54
C ILE A 43 -38.76 -11.83 -16.84
N ARG A 44 -39.55 -11.44 -17.83
CA ARG A 44 -39.78 -10.08 -18.33
C ARG A 44 -40.77 -9.32 -17.44
N ASN A 45 -40.56 -8.01 -17.36
CA ASN A 45 -41.45 -7.00 -16.80
C ASN A 45 -42.82 -7.00 -17.47
N VAL A 46 -43.88 -6.87 -16.66
CA VAL A 46 -45.19 -6.33 -17.06
C VAL A 46 -45.66 -5.41 -15.94
N GLU A 47 -45.77 -4.12 -16.24
CA GLU A 47 -46.55 -3.14 -15.48
C GLU A 47 -48.04 -3.37 -15.78
N ASP A 48 -48.90 -3.36 -14.75
CA ASP A 48 -50.12 -2.55 -14.84
C ASP A 48 -50.81 -2.30 -13.49
N LYS A 49 -51.56 -1.20 -13.50
CA LYS A 49 -52.23 -0.42 -12.44
C LYS A 49 -53.20 -1.16 -11.51
N LEU A 50 -53.29 -0.66 -10.26
CA LEU A 50 -54.58 -0.50 -9.55
C LEU A 50 -54.54 0.68 -8.55
N HIS A 51 -55.67 1.39 -8.50
CA HIS A 51 -55.92 2.71 -7.91
C HIS A 51 -56.08 2.76 -6.36
N SER A 52 -55.77 3.94 -5.80
CA SER A 52 -56.39 4.72 -4.69
C SER A 52 -57.27 3.99 -3.65
N THR A 53 -57.31 4.28 -2.35
CA THR A 53 -57.19 5.53 -1.56
C THR A 53 -57.35 5.09 -0.09
N PHE A 54 -56.75 5.77 0.90
CA PHE A 54 -57.40 6.21 2.15
C PHE A 54 -56.39 7.04 2.98
N TYR A 55 -56.79 8.27 3.30
CA TYR A 55 -56.06 9.24 4.13
C TYR A 55 -56.26 8.92 5.62
N ALA A 56 -55.19 9.05 6.42
CA ALA A 56 -55.29 9.35 7.85
C ALA A 56 -54.05 10.13 8.32
N THR A 57 -54.28 11.35 8.79
CA THR A 57 -53.31 12.29 9.36
C THR A 57 -52.94 11.87 10.79
N PRO A 58 -51.67 11.99 11.23
CA PRO A 58 -51.35 12.03 12.66
C PRO A 58 -50.91 13.42 13.13
N THR A 59 -51.47 13.76 14.28
CA THR A 59 -51.38 14.99 15.08
C THR A 59 -49.97 15.27 15.58
N THR A 60 -49.59 16.55 15.57
CA THR A 60 -48.29 17.09 16.00
C THR A 60 -48.14 17.08 17.53
N SER A 61 -47.11 16.40 18.05
CA SER A 61 -46.67 16.48 19.45
C SER A 61 -45.40 17.33 19.51
N GLN A 62 -45.46 18.47 20.20
CA GLN A 62 -44.35 19.40 20.41
C GLN A 62 -43.32 18.81 21.41
N PHE A 63 -42.06 18.75 21.00
CA PHE A 63 -40.91 18.60 21.90
C PHE A 63 -40.23 19.98 22.08
N PRO A 64 -39.64 20.30 23.25
CA PRO A 64 -39.05 21.62 23.50
C PRO A 64 -37.76 21.83 22.70
N GLU A 65 -37.63 23.02 22.11
CA GLU A 65 -36.48 23.47 21.32
C GLU A 65 -35.22 23.63 22.18
N ILE A 66 -34.11 23.04 21.73
CA ILE A 66 -32.76 23.29 22.25
C ILE A 66 -32.19 24.50 21.48
N PRO A 67 -31.51 25.47 22.12
CA PRO A 67 -31.09 26.69 21.45
C PRO A 67 -30.04 26.41 20.35
N THR A 68 -30.43 26.68 19.11
CA THR A 68 -29.53 26.61 17.95
C THR A 68 -28.52 27.76 18.05
N THR A 69 -27.34 27.45 18.57
CA THR A 69 -26.21 28.37 18.47
C THR A 69 -25.85 28.47 16.98
N VAL A 70 -26.08 29.63 16.38
CA VAL A 70 -25.79 29.91 14.97
C VAL A 70 -24.27 29.80 14.79
N ILE A 71 -23.81 28.63 14.33
CA ILE A 71 -22.47 28.47 13.78
C ILE A 71 -22.51 29.23 12.46
N THR A 72 -21.92 30.43 12.45
CA THR A 72 -21.66 31.18 11.22
C THR A 72 -20.92 30.27 10.24
N ALA A 73 -21.61 29.88 9.16
CA ALA A 73 -21.01 29.16 8.06
C ALA A 73 -19.87 30.01 7.49
N LYS A 74 -18.62 29.59 7.71
CA LYS A 74 -17.48 30.19 7.01
C LYS A 74 -17.77 30.08 5.50
N LYS A 75 -17.91 31.22 4.82
CA LYS A 75 -18.06 31.29 3.35
C LYS A 75 -16.98 30.40 2.72
N ARG A 76 -17.39 29.46 1.86
CA ARG A 76 -16.44 28.70 1.03
C ARG A 76 -15.58 29.70 0.25
N PRO A 77 -14.25 29.51 0.15
CA PRO A 77 -13.42 30.38 -0.67
C PRO A 77 -13.97 30.39 -2.10
N VAL A 78 -14.20 31.56 -2.67
CA VAL A 78 -14.52 31.67 -4.11
C VAL A 78 -13.22 31.35 -4.86
N PRO A 79 -13.20 30.34 -5.74
CA PRO A 79 -12.01 30.02 -6.53
C PRO A 79 -11.58 31.24 -7.34
N SER A 80 -10.27 31.43 -7.51
CA SER A 80 -9.79 32.49 -8.38
C SER A 80 -10.25 32.27 -9.83
N LEU A 81 -10.31 33.34 -10.63
CA LEU A 81 -10.69 33.26 -12.04
C LEU A 81 -9.81 32.25 -12.80
N LEU A 82 -8.50 32.24 -12.54
CA LEU A 82 -7.56 31.31 -13.17
C LEU A 82 -7.80 29.85 -12.74
N VAL A 83 -8.12 29.59 -11.47
CA VAL A 83 -8.49 28.24 -11.03
C VAL A 83 -9.76 27.78 -11.74
N THR A 84 -10.74 28.68 -11.89
CA THR A 84 -12.00 28.38 -12.58
C THR A 84 -11.77 28.05 -14.06
N ILE A 85 -10.92 28.82 -14.76
CA ILE A 85 -10.56 28.58 -16.17
C ILE A 85 -9.89 27.22 -16.34
N PHE A 86 -8.86 26.90 -15.55
CA PHE A 86 -8.19 25.60 -15.70
C PHE A 86 -9.06 24.44 -15.26
N ASN A 87 -9.93 24.61 -14.26
CA ASN A 87 -10.91 23.59 -13.90
C ASN A 87 -11.88 23.32 -15.06
N ALA A 88 -12.35 24.36 -15.75
CA ALA A 88 -13.20 24.19 -16.93
C ALA A 88 -12.45 23.49 -18.09
N LEU A 89 -11.16 23.75 -18.26
CA LEU A 89 -10.32 23.04 -19.22
C LEU A 89 -10.13 21.57 -18.85
N ASP A 90 -9.90 21.26 -17.57
CA ASP A 90 -9.85 19.88 -17.08
C ASP A 90 -11.18 19.14 -17.35
N ASP A 91 -12.32 19.78 -17.07
CA ASP A 91 -13.64 19.23 -17.32
C ASP A 91 -13.90 19.03 -18.83
N PHE A 92 -13.46 19.96 -19.67
CA PHE A 92 -13.53 19.83 -21.12
C PHE A 92 -12.69 18.64 -21.63
N ILE A 93 -11.46 18.49 -21.11
CA ILE A 93 -10.61 17.36 -21.47
C ILE A 93 -11.29 16.04 -21.10
N ASN A 94 -11.91 15.95 -19.92
CA ASN A 94 -12.51 14.71 -19.42
C ASN A 94 -13.78 14.33 -20.19
N ASN A 95 -14.57 15.32 -20.60
CA ASN A 95 -15.85 15.08 -21.25
C ASN A 95 -15.75 14.94 -22.78
N PHE A 96 -14.72 15.53 -23.41
CA PHE A 96 -14.68 15.66 -24.87
C PHE A 96 -13.38 15.20 -25.55
N ILE A 97 -12.25 15.10 -24.82
CA ILE A 97 -10.94 14.76 -25.41
C ILE A 97 -10.45 13.38 -24.97
N GLY A 98 -10.68 13.02 -23.70
CA GLY A 98 -10.13 11.80 -23.10
C GLY A 98 -10.82 10.53 -23.62
N PRO A 99 -10.07 9.43 -23.84
CA PRO A 99 -10.70 8.12 -24.00
C PRO A 99 -11.43 7.72 -22.71
N PRO A 100 -12.38 6.77 -22.76
CA PRO A 100 -12.98 6.19 -21.57
C PRO A 100 -11.91 5.72 -20.58
N LEU A 101 -12.11 6.02 -19.30
CA LEU A 101 -11.15 5.64 -18.26
C LEU A 101 -11.23 4.13 -18.00
N PRO A 102 -10.08 3.42 -17.93
CA PRO A 102 -10.10 2.06 -17.45
C PRO A 102 -10.51 2.03 -15.96
N PRO A 103 -11.12 0.93 -15.48
CA PRO A 103 -11.60 0.84 -14.09
C PRO A 103 -10.56 1.14 -13.02
N SER A 104 -9.28 0.88 -13.31
CA SER A 104 -8.15 1.12 -12.40
C SER A 104 -7.85 2.59 -12.10
N ILE A 105 -8.39 3.50 -12.90
CA ILE A 105 -8.22 4.95 -12.70
C ILE A 105 -9.53 5.73 -12.82
N ASP A 106 -10.67 5.07 -12.98
CA ASP A 106 -11.97 5.74 -12.96
C ASP A 106 -12.40 5.95 -11.50
N PRO A 107 -12.55 7.20 -11.02
CA PRO A 107 -12.99 7.49 -9.66
C PRO A 107 -14.27 6.74 -9.24
N LYS A 108 -15.20 6.48 -10.18
CA LYS A 108 -16.44 5.74 -9.90
C LYS A 108 -16.19 4.30 -9.48
N HIS A 109 -15.11 3.70 -9.98
CA HIS A 109 -14.69 2.35 -9.64
C HIS A 109 -13.73 2.35 -8.46
N VAL A 110 -12.67 3.17 -8.50
CA VAL A 110 -11.61 3.14 -7.47
C VAL A 110 -12.03 3.71 -6.12
N LEU A 111 -13.04 4.59 -6.07
CA LEU A 111 -13.60 5.15 -4.84
C LEU A 111 -14.96 4.53 -4.48
N SER A 112 -15.25 3.32 -4.99
CA SER A 112 -16.48 2.60 -4.67
C SER A 112 -16.38 1.83 -3.35
N GLY A 113 -17.53 1.57 -2.72
CA GLY A 113 -17.58 0.81 -1.46
C GLY A 113 -16.75 1.44 -0.35
N ASN A 114 -15.94 0.61 0.33
CA ASN A 114 -15.09 1.05 1.45
C ASN A 114 -13.77 1.73 1.00
N PHE A 115 -13.54 1.93 -0.30
CA PHE A 115 -12.48 2.82 -0.81
C PHE A 115 -12.91 4.28 -0.89
N ALA A 116 -14.21 4.56 -0.72
CA ALA A 116 -14.71 5.94 -0.71
C ALA A 116 -14.13 6.74 0.46
N PRO A 117 -13.85 8.05 0.27
CA PRO A 117 -13.30 8.90 1.33
C PRO A 117 -14.28 9.08 2.49
N VAL A 118 -13.73 9.39 3.67
CA VAL A 118 -14.48 9.78 4.87
C VAL A 118 -14.04 11.17 5.37
N ASP A 119 -14.86 11.78 6.21
CA ASP A 119 -14.56 13.05 6.88
C ASP A 119 -13.70 12.85 8.14
N GLU A 120 -13.03 13.92 8.59
CA GLU A 120 -12.28 13.91 9.85
C GLU A 120 -13.21 13.69 11.05
N LEU A 121 -12.80 12.84 11.99
CA LEU A 121 -13.49 12.62 13.24
C LEU A 121 -12.58 13.05 14.42
N PRO A 122 -13.03 13.96 15.30
CA PRO A 122 -12.28 14.29 16.51
C PRO A 122 -12.17 13.08 17.45
N PRO A 123 -11.26 13.14 18.45
CA PRO A 123 -11.15 12.09 19.44
C PRO A 123 -12.51 11.72 20.02
N THR A 124 -12.90 10.46 19.82
CA THR A 124 -14.22 9.93 20.17
C THR A 124 -14.03 8.61 20.91
N GLU A 125 -14.60 8.51 22.11
CA GLU A 125 -14.57 7.28 22.90
C GLU A 125 -15.34 6.16 22.19
N CYS A 126 -14.79 4.95 22.24
CA CYS A 126 -15.34 3.78 21.55
C CYS A 126 -15.81 2.72 22.53
N GLU A 127 -16.79 1.93 22.11
CA GLU A 127 -17.36 0.84 22.89
C GLU A 127 -16.57 -0.45 22.64
N VAL A 128 -16.10 -1.11 23.70
CA VAL A 128 -15.61 -2.50 23.63
C VAL A 128 -16.82 -3.42 23.61
N ILE A 129 -17.03 -4.10 22.49
CA ILE A 129 -18.22 -4.93 22.24
C ILE A 129 -17.99 -6.43 22.45
N GLU A 130 -16.73 -6.85 22.58
CA GLU A 130 -16.33 -8.23 22.82
C GLU A 130 -15.06 -8.25 23.67
N GLY A 131 -14.98 -9.15 24.64
CA GLY A 131 -13.80 -9.39 25.46
C GLY A 131 -13.31 -8.16 26.24
N SER A 132 -11.99 -8.03 26.40
CA SER A 132 -11.35 -6.94 27.13
C SER A 132 -9.99 -6.59 26.54
N LEU A 133 -9.72 -5.29 26.34
CA LEU A 133 -8.43 -4.82 25.79
C LEU A 133 -7.27 -5.20 26.73
N PRO A 134 -6.25 -5.93 26.24
CA PRO A 134 -5.10 -6.32 27.05
C PRO A 134 -4.34 -5.13 27.63
N PRO A 135 -3.84 -5.19 28.89
CA PRO A 135 -3.13 -4.09 29.52
C PRO A 135 -1.84 -3.64 28.81
N CYS A 136 -1.19 -4.52 28.05
CA CYS A 136 0.00 -4.16 27.27
C CYS A 136 -0.30 -3.25 26.07
N LEU A 137 -1.58 -3.14 25.66
CA LEU A 137 -2.03 -2.17 24.67
C LEU A 137 -2.23 -0.80 25.31
N ASP A 138 -1.16 -0.21 25.85
CA ASP A 138 -1.14 1.19 26.30
C ASP A 138 -0.31 2.03 25.33
N GLY A 139 -1.01 2.77 24.47
CA GLY A 139 -0.40 3.40 23.30
C GLY A 139 -1.42 3.78 22.24
N ALA A 140 -1.00 3.83 20.98
CA ALA A 140 -1.88 4.10 19.85
C ALA A 140 -1.51 3.27 18.63
N TYR A 141 -2.50 2.62 18.03
CA TYR A 141 -2.39 2.07 16.68
C TYR A 141 -2.83 3.12 15.66
N ILE A 142 -1.91 3.56 14.82
CA ILE A 142 -2.12 4.58 13.79
C ILE A 142 -1.90 3.94 12.43
N ARG A 143 -2.91 3.99 11.55
CA ARG A 143 -2.83 3.49 10.18
C ARG A 143 -2.99 4.64 9.19
N ASN A 144 -2.12 4.68 8.19
CA ASN A 144 -2.21 5.62 7.08
C ASN A 144 -3.01 5.04 5.90
N GLY A 145 -3.43 5.89 4.99
CA GLY A 145 -4.09 5.48 3.76
C GLY A 145 -4.57 6.65 2.91
N PRO A 146 -4.94 6.38 1.66
CA PRO A 146 -5.42 7.37 0.71
C PRO A 146 -6.89 7.71 1.02
N ASN A 147 -7.19 9.00 1.09
CA ASN A 147 -8.53 9.51 1.32
C ASN A 147 -8.63 10.85 0.57
N PRO A 148 -9.02 10.89 -0.71
CA PRO A 148 -9.04 12.14 -1.47
C PRO A 148 -9.97 13.18 -0.83
N GLN A 149 -9.45 14.38 -0.56
CA GLN A 149 -10.21 15.46 0.07
C GLN A 149 -11.37 15.94 -0.83
N PHE A 150 -11.15 15.93 -2.13
CA PHE A 150 -12.14 16.30 -3.13
C PHE A 150 -12.35 15.14 -4.10
N TYR A 151 -13.59 14.98 -4.56
CA TYR A 151 -13.86 14.02 -5.61
C TYR A 151 -13.03 14.36 -6.87
N PRO A 152 -12.22 13.42 -7.40
CA PRO A 152 -11.35 13.69 -8.54
C PRO A 152 -12.15 14.04 -9.79
N ARG A 153 -11.71 15.05 -10.54
CA ARG A 153 -12.41 15.51 -11.76
C ARG A 153 -12.17 14.61 -12.98
N GLY A 154 -11.11 13.80 -12.95
CA GLY A 154 -10.86 12.75 -13.95
C GLY A 154 -9.97 11.66 -13.36
N PRO A 155 -9.06 11.02 -14.12
CA PRO A 155 -8.41 9.80 -13.65
C PRO A 155 -7.76 9.92 -12.29
N HIS A 156 -7.97 8.90 -11.47
CA HIS A 156 -7.50 8.80 -10.09
C HIS A 156 -7.17 7.34 -9.79
N HIS A 157 -5.91 7.07 -9.43
CA HIS A 157 -5.53 5.75 -8.96
C HIS A 157 -5.79 5.64 -7.46
N LEU A 158 -5.96 4.42 -6.94
CA LEU A 158 -6.14 4.17 -5.50
C LEU A 158 -5.03 4.82 -4.64
N PHE A 159 -3.81 4.89 -5.16
CA PHE A 159 -2.64 5.43 -4.46
C PHE A 159 -2.56 6.97 -4.47
N ASP A 160 -3.46 7.64 -5.20
CA ASP A 160 -3.39 9.10 -5.43
C ASP A 160 -4.23 9.93 -4.43
N GLY A 161 -4.85 9.31 -3.42
CA GLY A 161 -5.64 10.01 -2.40
C GLY A 161 -4.78 10.71 -1.34
N ASP A 162 -5.26 11.83 -0.80
CA ASP A 162 -4.57 12.55 0.30
C ASP A 162 -4.40 11.66 1.54
N GLY A 163 -3.29 11.80 2.27
CA GLY A 163 -3.03 10.98 3.45
C GLY A 163 -3.99 11.29 4.59
N MET A 164 -4.65 10.25 5.12
CA MET A 164 -5.51 10.34 6.29
C MET A 164 -5.16 9.27 7.32
N LEU A 165 -4.80 9.74 8.50
CA LEU A 165 -4.42 8.93 9.64
C LEU A 165 -5.67 8.51 10.41
N HIS A 166 -5.78 7.21 10.70
CA HIS A 166 -6.82 6.62 11.54
C HIS A 166 -6.14 6.03 12.78
N SER A 167 -6.43 6.61 13.95
CA SER A 167 -5.78 6.25 15.21
C SER A 167 -6.79 5.71 16.19
N ILE A 168 -6.44 4.62 16.87
CA ILE A 168 -7.07 4.16 18.09
C ILE A 168 -6.05 4.23 19.22
N ARG A 169 -6.20 5.23 20.09
CA ARG A 169 -5.42 5.37 21.32
C ARG A 169 -6.09 4.54 22.41
N ILE A 170 -5.34 3.66 23.03
CA ILE A 170 -5.80 2.83 24.13
C ILE A 170 -4.99 3.22 25.36
N SER A 171 -5.68 3.58 26.44
CA SER A 171 -5.05 3.83 27.73
C SER A 171 -5.94 3.33 28.85
N HIS A 172 -5.38 2.51 29.75
CA HIS A 172 -6.12 1.86 30.83
C HIS A 172 -7.40 1.16 30.34
N GLY A 173 -7.33 0.46 29.21
CA GLY A 173 -8.46 -0.26 28.61
C GLY A 173 -9.53 0.64 27.96
N ARG A 174 -9.30 1.95 27.86
CA ARG A 174 -10.22 2.89 27.21
C ARG A 174 -9.76 3.22 25.79
N PRO A 175 -10.52 2.83 24.74
CA PRO A 175 -10.19 3.16 23.37
C PRO A 175 -10.79 4.51 22.94
N ILE A 176 -9.96 5.37 22.36
CA ILE A 176 -10.35 6.65 21.73
C ILE A 176 -9.94 6.60 20.27
N PHE A 177 -10.91 6.78 19.38
CA PHE A 177 -10.68 6.81 17.94
C PHE A 177 -10.63 8.25 17.41
N CYS A 178 -9.70 8.52 16.50
CA CYS A 178 -9.56 9.80 15.83
C CYS A 178 -9.14 9.60 14.37
N SER A 179 -9.64 10.47 13.48
CA SER A 179 -9.18 10.52 12.10
C SER A 179 -8.88 11.95 11.63
N ARG A 180 -7.72 12.12 10.98
CA ARG A 180 -7.18 13.43 10.55
C ARG A 180 -6.44 13.31 9.23
N TYR A 181 -6.67 14.25 8.33
CA TYR A 181 -5.80 14.44 7.17
C TYR A 181 -4.44 14.92 7.62
N VAL A 182 -3.40 14.37 6.99
CA VAL A 182 -2.07 14.97 7.01
C VAL A 182 -2.14 16.28 6.22
N LYS A 183 -1.84 17.39 6.88
CA LYS A 183 -1.93 18.73 6.26
C LYS A 183 -0.73 18.99 5.35
N THR A 184 -0.67 18.26 4.23
CA THR A 184 0.37 18.42 3.20
C THR A 184 0.26 19.75 2.47
N TYR A 185 1.33 20.15 1.78
CA TYR A 185 1.27 21.32 0.90
C TYR A 185 0.14 21.19 -0.13
N LYS A 186 0.01 20.02 -0.76
CA LYS A 186 -1.08 19.71 -1.70
C LYS A 186 -2.45 19.89 -1.04
N TYR A 187 -2.68 19.26 0.11
CA TYR A 187 -3.93 19.39 0.86
C TYR A 187 -4.28 20.87 1.13
N ILE A 188 -3.31 21.65 1.61
CA ILE A 188 -3.53 23.06 1.98
C ILE A 188 -3.89 23.91 0.75
N ILE A 189 -3.17 23.73 -0.37
CA ILE A 189 -3.42 24.48 -1.60
C ILE A 189 -4.78 24.13 -2.19
N GLU A 190 -5.11 22.85 -2.30
CA GLU A 190 -6.38 22.40 -2.87
C GLU A 190 -7.56 22.79 -1.98
N LYS A 191 -7.39 22.74 -0.64
CA LYS A 191 -8.39 23.24 0.31
C LYS A 191 -8.68 24.72 0.14
N ARG A 192 -7.66 25.54 -0.12
CA ARG A 192 -7.82 26.98 -0.39
C ARG A 192 -8.48 27.22 -1.76
N ALA A 193 -8.13 26.43 -2.77
CA ALA A 193 -8.70 26.52 -4.11
C ALA A 193 -10.15 26.01 -4.18
N GLY A 194 -10.53 25.09 -3.28
CA GLY A 194 -11.84 24.43 -3.29
C GLY A 194 -11.97 23.33 -4.34
N SER A 195 -10.86 22.88 -4.94
CA SER A 195 -10.82 21.85 -5.97
C SER A 195 -9.43 21.22 -6.07
N PRO A 196 -9.29 20.03 -6.70
CA PRO A 196 -7.99 19.49 -7.09
C PRO A 196 -7.23 20.47 -8.00
N VAL A 197 -5.93 20.64 -7.77
CA VAL A 197 -5.06 21.57 -8.53
C VAL A 197 -3.72 20.92 -8.87
N ILE A 198 -3.14 20.16 -7.94
CA ILE A 198 -1.83 19.53 -8.12
C ILE A 198 -2.01 18.17 -8.79
N PRO A 199 -1.31 17.87 -9.89
CA PRO A 199 -1.42 16.59 -10.59
C PRO A 199 -1.01 15.42 -9.69
N ASN A 200 -1.66 14.28 -9.88
CA ASN A 200 -1.35 13.05 -9.17
C ASN A 200 -0.34 12.19 -9.94
N LEU A 201 0.53 11.48 -9.22
CA LEU A 201 1.64 10.73 -9.82
C LEU A 201 1.15 9.59 -10.72
N PHE A 202 0.25 8.73 -10.25
CA PHE A 202 -0.09 7.51 -10.98
C PHE A 202 -1.13 7.73 -12.09
N SER A 203 -1.99 8.74 -11.95
CA SER A 203 -3.13 8.95 -12.86
C SER A 203 -3.03 10.14 -13.80
N SER A 204 -2.30 11.22 -13.48
CA SER A 204 -2.49 12.51 -14.15
C SER A 204 -1.73 12.68 -15.47
N TYR A 205 -0.65 11.92 -15.71
CA TYR A 205 0.23 12.10 -16.88
C TYR A 205 -0.13 11.25 -18.11
N ARG A 206 -1.37 10.74 -18.17
CA ARG A 206 -1.82 9.87 -19.27
C ARG A 206 -2.29 10.62 -20.54
N SER A 207 -2.31 11.96 -20.53
CA SER A 207 -2.69 12.80 -21.68
C SER A 207 -1.83 14.05 -21.79
N PHE A 208 -1.39 14.38 -23.01
CA PHE A 208 -0.64 15.61 -23.29
C PHE A 208 -1.40 16.87 -22.89
N ALA A 209 -2.72 16.91 -23.12
CA ALA A 209 -3.56 18.05 -22.75
C ALA A 209 -3.56 18.28 -21.23
N ARG A 210 -3.60 17.20 -20.44
CA ARG A 210 -3.53 17.29 -18.97
C ARG A 210 -2.16 17.74 -18.49
N SER A 211 -1.10 17.22 -19.09
CA SER A 211 0.26 17.69 -18.81
C SER A 211 0.41 19.19 -19.13
N ALA A 212 -0.18 19.68 -20.22
CA ALA A 212 -0.18 21.10 -20.56
C ALA A 212 -0.96 21.95 -19.53
N VAL A 213 -2.12 21.51 -19.06
CA VAL A 213 -2.86 22.20 -17.98
C VAL A 213 -2.05 22.22 -16.69
N ALA A 214 -1.42 21.10 -16.31
CA ALA A 214 -0.55 21.04 -15.13
C ALA A 214 0.63 22.02 -15.23
N ILE A 215 1.28 22.10 -16.39
CA ILE A 215 2.35 23.08 -16.67
C ILE A 215 1.81 24.51 -16.61
N ALA A 216 0.63 24.79 -17.17
CA ALA A 216 0.03 26.12 -17.11
C ALA A 216 -0.31 26.54 -15.67
N ARG A 217 -0.81 25.62 -14.84
CA ARG A 217 -1.04 25.85 -13.40
C ARG A 217 0.26 26.15 -12.65
N LEU A 218 1.35 25.46 -13.00
CA LEU A 218 2.69 25.73 -12.47
C LEU A 218 3.16 27.14 -12.88
N LEU A 219 3.12 27.46 -14.17
CA LEU A 219 3.60 28.75 -14.70
C LEU A 219 2.78 29.95 -14.22
N THR A 220 1.51 29.73 -13.87
CA THR A 220 0.64 30.76 -13.28
C THR A 220 0.72 30.84 -11.75
N GLY A 221 1.59 30.03 -11.12
CA GLY A 221 1.83 30.07 -9.68
C GLY A 221 0.69 29.51 -8.83
N GLN A 222 -0.17 28.62 -9.37
CA GLN A 222 -1.22 27.97 -8.57
C GLN A 222 -0.66 26.98 -7.55
N PHE A 223 0.51 26.45 -7.82
CA PHE A 223 1.29 25.65 -6.88
C PHE A 223 2.78 25.77 -7.21
N ASP A 224 3.63 25.43 -6.23
CA ASP A 224 5.08 25.44 -6.35
C ASP A 224 5.61 24.07 -5.88
N PRO A 225 6.14 23.24 -6.79
CA PRO A 225 6.69 21.92 -6.49
C PRO A 225 7.82 21.93 -5.46
N VAL A 226 8.52 23.06 -5.28
CA VAL A 226 9.58 23.20 -4.25
C VAL A 226 9.01 22.94 -2.85
N ASN A 227 7.75 23.32 -2.62
CA ASN A 227 7.04 23.11 -1.35
C ASN A 227 6.50 21.69 -1.18
N GLY A 228 6.68 20.81 -2.18
CA GLY A 228 6.28 19.41 -2.15
C GLY A 228 5.02 19.13 -2.96
N VAL A 229 4.89 17.90 -3.43
CA VAL A 229 3.70 17.40 -4.15
C VAL A 229 3.17 16.10 -3.54
N GLY A 230 3.69 15.72 -2.36
CA GLY A 230 3.39 14.45 -1.72
C GLY A 230 2.01 14.39 -1.09
N LEU A 231 1.55 13.15 -0.95
CA LEU A 231 0.27 12.80 -0.35
C LEU A 231 0.41 12.44 1.13
N ALA A 232 1.61 12.00 1.57
CA ALA A 232 1.88 11.48 2.90
C ALA A 232 0.87 10.40 3.34
N ASN A 233 0.53 9.48 2.43
CA ASN A 233 -0.56 8.52 2.57
C ASN A 233 -0.10 7.06 2.71
N THR A 234 1.20 6.77 2.52
CA THR A 234 1.69 5.39 2.41
C THR A 234 1.84 4.73 3.77
N SER A 235 2.59 5.33 4.70
CA SER A 235 2.90 4.71 5.99
C SER A 235 3.04 5.70 7.13
N VAL A 236 3.22 5.18 8.34
CA VAL A 236 3.61 5.93 9.54
C VAL A 236 4.86 5.28 10.14
N ALA A 237 5.84 6.08 10.53
CA ALA A 237 7.04 5.60 11.21
C ALA A 237 7.32 6.43 12.47
N PHE A 238 7.85 5.78 13.50
CA PHE A 238 8.37 6.43 14.70
C PHE A 238 9.89 6.22 14.75
N PHE A 239 10.64 7.30 14.63
CA PHE A 239 12.08 7.27 14.83
C PHE A 239 12.54 8.63 15.33
N CYS A 240 13.64 8.64 16.08
CA CYS A 240 14.25 9.87 16.57
C CYS A 240 13.27 10.75 17.38
N GLY A 241 12.38 10.11 18.13
CA GLY A 241 11.41 10.75 19.02
C GLY A 241 10.25 11.44 18.32
N HIS A 242 10.06 11.25 17.02
CA HIS A 242 9.00 11.89 16.24
C HIS A 242 8.21 10.87 15.44
N LEU A 243 6.92 11.14 15.26
CA LEU A 243 6.07 10.40 14.33
C LEU A 243 6.08 11.09 12.97
N TYR A 244 6.19 10.30 11.92
CA TYR A 244 6.20 10.79 10.55
C TYR A 244 5.15 10.06 9.72
N ALA A 245 4.34 10.82 8.98
CA ALA A 245 3.57 10.30 7.86
C ALA A 245 4.42 10.36 6.60
N LEU A 246 4.52 9.24 5.89
CA LEU A 246 5.47 9.07 4.78
C LEU A 246 4.75 8.76 3.46
N ALA A 247 5.36 9.21 2.37
CA ALA A 247 5.07 8.80 1.00
C ALA A 247 6.33 9.01 0.16
N GLU A 248 6.61 8.10 -0.78
CA GLU A 248 7.85 8.06 -1.58
C GLU A 248 8.08 9.33 -2.42
N SER A 249 7.02 10.09 -2.67
CA SER A 249 7.00 11.28 -3.52
C SER A 249 7.44 12.58 -2.84
N ASP A 250 7.63 12.60 -1.52
CA ASP A 250 7.92 13.84 -0.79
C ASP A 250 8.73 13.61 0.50
N LEU A 251 9.14 14.70 1.14
CA LEU A 251 9.67 14.71 2.49
C LEU A 251 8.65 14.15 3.50
N PRO A 252 9.11 13.59 4.61
CA PRO A 252 8.23 13.15 5.68
C PRO A 252 7.44 14.33 6.26
N TYR A 253 6.22 14.08 6.69
CA TYR A 253 5.43 15.05 7.45
C TYR A 253 5.43 14.65 8.92
N ALA A 254 6.03 15.49 9.76
CA ALA A 254 6.02 15.28 11.20
C ALA A 254 4.59 15.44 11.73
N VAL A 255 4.16 14.49 12.55
CA VAL A 255 2.85 14.49 13.22
C VAL A 255 3.04 14.28 14.71
N ARG A 256 2.07 14.74 15.50
CA ARG A 256 2.05 14.57 16.95
C ARG A 256 0.70 14.01 17.36
N LEU A 257 0.72 12.94 18.14
CA LEU A 257 -0.44 12.46 18.86
C LEU A 257 -0.57 13.24 20.18
N THR A 258 -1.74 13.80 20.46
CA THR A 258 -2.00 14.54 21.70
C THR A 258 -2.50 13.60 22.80
N PRO A 259 -2.41 13.99 24.08
CA PRO A 259 -2.84 13.14 25.20
C PRO A 259 -4.32 12.71 25.14
N ASP A 260 -5.18 13.55 24.58
CA ASP A 260 -6.60 13.29 24.34
C ASP A 260 -6.87 12.41 23.11
N GLY A 261 -5.84 12.03 22.35
CA GLY A 261 -5.94 11.13 21.20
C GLY A 261 -6.11 11.80 19.84
N ASP A 262 -5.98 13.13 19.75
CA ASP A 262 -5.98 13.87 18.47
C ASP A 262 -4.64 13.73 17.75
N ILE A 263 -4.63 13.89 16.43
CA ILE A 263 -3.40 13.91 15.63
C ILE A 263 -3.23 15.28 14.97
N LYS A 264 -2.09 15.92 15.22
CA LYS A 264 -1.76 17.24 14.65
C LYS A 264 -0.58 17.09 13.70
N THR A 265 -0.75 17.56 12.46
CA THR A 265 0.38 17.73 11.53
C THR A 265 1.22 18.93 12.00
N LEU A 266 2.50 18.69 12.26
CA LEU A 266 3.46 19.74 12.63
C LEU A 266 4.02 20.42 11.38
N GLY A 267 4.27 19.66 10.31
CA GLY A 267 4.71 20.19 9.03
C GLY A 267 5.57 19.22 8.24
N ARG A 268 5.96 19.65 7.04
CA ARG A 268 6.94 18.97 6.19
C ARG A 268 8.32 19.08 6.84
N TYR A 269 9.04 17.97 7.00
CA TYR A 269 10.25 17.91 7.81
C TYR A 269 11.47 17.53 6.97
N ASP A 270 12.52 18.35 7.01
CA ASP A 270 13.72 18.23 6.17
C ASP A 270 14.99 17.88 6.97
N PHE A 271 14.85 17.57 8.27
CA PHE A 271 15.95 17.26 9.20
C PHE A 271 17.01 18.35 9.25
N ASP A 272 16.58 19.59 9.52
CA ASP A 272 17.43 20.78 9.56
C ASP A 272 18.16 21.01 8.23
N GLY A 273 17.43 20.83 7.12
CA GLY A 273 17.96 20.97 5.74
C GLY A 273 18.90 19.84 5.28
N LYS A 274 19.08 18.77 6.06
CA LYS A 274 19.97 17.65 5.70
C LYS A 274 19.33 16.66 4.73
N LEU A 275 18.00 16.64 4.66
CA LEU A 275 17.23 15.86 3.70
C LEU A 275 16.60 16.80 2.68
N SER A 276 17.20 16.85 1.48
CA SER A 276 16.80 17.79 0.42
C SER A 276 15.68 17.29 -0.49
N MET A 277 15.35 16.00 -0.44
CA MET A 277 14.38 15.32 -1.33
C MET A 277 13.62 14.24 -0.56
N SER A 278 12.72 13.52 -1.23
CA SER A 278 11.92 12.47 -0.61
C SER A 278 12.74 11.37 0.05
N MET A 279 12.05 10.55 0.86
CA MET A 279 12.57 9.31 1.41
C MET A 279 11.55 8.19 1.22
N THR A 280 11.99 6.93 1.33
CA THR A 280 11.12 5.76 1.32
C THR A 280 10.02 5.86 2.39
N ALA A 281 8.84 5.32 2.08
CA ALA A 281 7.80 5.11 3.07
C ALA A 281 8.11 3.95 4.04
N HIS A 282 9.17 3.18 3.79
CA HIS A 282 9.52 2.00 4.58
C HIS A 282 10.90 2.12 5.22
N PRO A 283 11.18 3.16 6.04
CA PRO A 283 12.42 3.17 6.79
C PRO A 283 12.47 1.96 7.72
N LYS A 284 13.64 1.34 7.85
CA LYS A 284 13.84 0.20 8.74
C LYS A 284 14.56 0.67 10.00
N ILE A 285 13.87 0.61 11.14
CA ILE A 285 14.38 1.05 12.45
C ILE A 285 14.97 -0.16 13.15
N ASP A 286 16.28 -0.16 13.35
CA ASP A 286 16.95 -1.25 14.06
C ASP A 286 16.58 -1.19 15.56
N PRO A 287 15.90 -2.21 16.11
CA PRO A 287 15.48 -2.20 17.51
C PRO A 287 16.66 -2.26 18.49
N SER A 288 17.85 -2.71 18.05
CA SER A 288 19.03 -2.80 18.91
C SER A 288 19.81 -1.50 19.02
N THR A 289 19.88 -0.72 17.94
CA THR A 289 20.68 0.51 17.89
C THR A 289 19.82 1.78 17.94
N GLY A 290 18.52 1.69 17.63
CA GLY A 290 17.63 2.84 17.47
C GLY A 290 17.90 3.64 16.19
N GLU A 291 18.78 3.16 15.30
CA GLU A 291 19.10 3.81 14.04
C GLU A 291 18.02 3.53 12.99
N ALA A 292 17.68 4.53 12.18
CA ALA A 292 16.73 4.39 11.09
C ALA A 292 17.47 4.38 9.74
N PHE A 293 17.29 3.32 8.97
CA PHE A 293 17.87 3.16 7.64
C PHE A 293 16.82 3.51 6.59
N ALA A 294 17.22 4.26 5.57
CA ALA A 294 16.31 4.76 4.56
C ALA A 294 17.01 4.94 3.22
N PHE A 295 16.22 5.13 2.18
CA PHE A 295 16.73 5.48 0.87
C PHE A 295 15.80 6.49 0.21
N ARG A 296 16.24 7.00 -0.93
CA ARG A 296 15.40 7.71 -1.90
C ARG A 296 15.72 7.22 -3.29
N TYR A 297 14.72 7.22 -4.17
CA TYR A 297 14.91 6.96 -5.59
C TYR A 297 14.45 8.15 -6.43
N SER A 298 14.98 8.24 -7.64
CA SER A 298 14.81 9.39 -8.51
C SER A 298 14.73 8.95 -9.97
N PRO A 299 13.94 9.64 -10.83
CA PRO A 299 13.95 9.41 -12.27
C PRO A 299 15.23 9.93 -12.95
N VAL A 300 16.08 10.68 -12.23
CA VAL A 300 17.38 11.20 -12.69
C VAL A 300 18.52 10.66 -11.83
N ARG A 301 19.71 10.49 -12.42
CA ARG A 301 20.88 9.95 -11.70
C ARG A 301 21.35 10.88 -10.56
N PRO A 302 21.81 10.34 -9.42
CA PRO A 302 21.79 8.93 -9.04
C PRO A 302 20.35 8.43 -8.82
N PHE A 303 20.00 7.30 -9.43
CA PHE A 303 18.62 6.78 -9.39
C PHE A 303 18.24 6.21 -8.03
N LEU A 304 19.22 5.82 -7.22
CA LEU A 304 19.07 5.33 -5.85
C LEU A 304 20.13 6.02 -4.97
N THR A 305 19.72 6.49 -3.80
CA THR A 305 20.62 7.02 -2.78
C THR A 305 20.23 6.45 -1.42
N TYR A 306 21.18 5.80 -0.76
CA TYR A 306 21.01 5.22 0.58
C TYR A 306 21.53 6.18 1.66
N PHE A 307 20.88 6.20 2.82
CA PHE A 307 21.31 6.98 3.97
C PHE A 307 20.72 6.41 5.27
N ARG A 308 21.16 6.94 6.40
CA ARG A 308 20.66 6.54 7.71
C ARG A 308 20.57 7.73 8.66
N PHE A 309 19.78 7.56 9.72
CA PHE A 309 19.72 8.44 10.87
C PHE A 309 20.28 7.68 12.06
N ASP A 310 21.12 8.33 12.85
CA ASP A 310 21.52 7.77 14.14
C ASP A 310 20.38 7.82 15.16
N ALA A 311 20.57 7.18 16.31
CA ALA A 311 19.57 7.15 17.39
C ALA A 311 19.18 8.56 17.90
N GLN A 312 20.03 9.57 17.68
CA GLN A 312 19.78 10.95 18.07
C GLN A 312 19.04 11.75 16.99
N GLY A 313 18.74 11.16 15.83
CA GLY A 313 18.05 11.84 14.72
C GLY A 313 18.93 12.64 13.79
N LYS A 314 20.25 12.49 13.89
CA LYS A 314 21.16 13.12 12.95
C LYS A 314 21.31 12.23 11.71
N LYS A 315 20.88 12.79 10.58
CA LYS A 315 21.10 12.22 9.27
C LYS A 315 22.60 12.12 8.96
N GLN A 316 23.01 10.94 8.48
CA GLN A 316 24.36 10.65 8.01
C GLN A 316 24.53 11.01 6.52
N PRO A 317 25.77 11.06 6.00
CA PRO A 317 26.02 11.34 4.58
C PRO A 317 25.29 10.40 3.63
N ASP A 318 24.96 10.91 2.45
CA ASP A 318 24.33 10.15 1.37
C ASP A 318 25.33 9.19 0.72
N VAL A 319 24.86 7.97 0.40
CA VAL A 319 25.57 6.96 -0.38
C VAL A 319 24.85 6.80 -1.72
N PRO A 320 25.27 7.53 -2.77
CA PRO A 320 24.70 7.40 -4.10
C PRO A 320 25.10 6.08 -4.76
N ILE A 321 24.15 5.38 -5.37
CA ILE A 321 24.37 4.11 -6.07
C ILE A 321 24.35 4.36 -7.58
N PHE A 322 25.53 4.52 -8.21
CA PHE A 322 25.68 4.76 -9.64
C PHE A 322 25.73 3.48 -10.48
N SER A 323 25.99 2.34 -9.84
CA SER A 323 25.92 1.00 -10.45
C SER A 323 24.50 0.61 -10.92
N LEU A 324 23.47 1.33 -10.48
CA LEU A 324 22.12 1.22 -11.03
C LEU A 324 22.03 1.98 -12.37
N SER A 325 21.83 1.25 -13.46
CA SER A 325 21.98 1.80 -14.81
C SER A 325 20.72 2.46 -15.37
N CYS A 326 19.54 2.13 -14.82
CA CYS A 326 18.23 2.62 -15.25
C CYS A 326 17.34 3.01 -14.05
N PRO A 327 16.34 3.89 -14.26
CA PRO A 327 15.42 4.31 -13.21
C PRO A 327 14.42 3.20 -12.86
N SER A 328 14.71 2.43 -11.82
CA SER A 328 13.82 1.40 -11.28
C SER A 328 12.84 1.97 -10.25
N PHE A 329 11.73 1.28 -10.05
CA PHE A 329 10.78 1.59 -8.98
C PHE A 329 11.19 0.85 -7.70
N PHE A 330 11.54 1.58 -6.65
CA PHE A 330 11.86 1.02 -5.32
C PHE A 330 10.79 1.43 -4.31
N HIS A 331 10.00 0.46 -3.86
CA HIS A 331 8.98 0.67 -2.83
C HIS A 331 9.56 0.45 -1.43
N ASP A 332 10.13 -0.74 -1.23
CA ASP A 332 10.67 -1.20 0.04
C ASP A 332 12.10 -1.75 -0.13
N PHE A 333 12.79 -1.97 0.98
CA PHE A 333 14.11 -2.56 1.07
C PHE A 333 14.21 -3.39 2.36
N ALA A 334 15.26 -4.19 2.54
CA ALA A 334 15.49 -4.90 3.80
C ALA A 334 16.82 -4.50 4.42
N ILE A 335 16.96 -4.75 5.72
CA ILE A 335 18.23 -4.68 6.43
C ILE A 335 18.51 -6.02 7.11
N THR A 336 19.78 -6.29 7.34
CA THR A 336 20.26 -7.32 8.27
C THR A 336 21.18 -6.64 9.30
N ASN A 337 21.77 -7.41 10.21
CA ASN A 337 22.81 -6.90 11.10
C ASN A 337 24.00 -6.28 10.34
N ARG A 338 24.28 -6.73 9.10
CA ARG A 338 25.45 -6.33 8.31
C ARG A 338 25.13 -5.57 7.03
N TYR A 339 23.99 -5.83 6.39
CA TYR A 339 23.71 -5.37 5.04
C TYR A 339 22.41 -4.59 4.91
N ALA A 340 22.35 -3.67 3.95
CA ALA A 340 21.11 -3.16 3.36
C ALA A 340 20.90 -3.84 2.00
N ILE A 341 19.63 -4.15 1.70
CA ILE A 341 19.24 -5.02 0.59
C ILE A 341 18.17 -4.32 -0.23
N PHE A 342 18.45 -4.09 -1.52
CA PHE A 342 17.62 -3.31 -2.43
C PHE A 342 17.07 -4.19 -3.56
N PRO A 343 15.76 -4.49 -3.59
CA PRO A 343 15.15 -5.25 -4.67
C PRO A 343 14.97 -4.38 -5.93
N ASP A 344 15.65 -4.74 -7.00
CA ASP A 344 15.56 -4.10 -8.32
C ASP A 344 14.68 -4.96 -9.24
N ILE A 345 13.39 -4.65 -9.27
CA ILE A 345 12.33 -5.48 -9.86
C ILE A 345 11.97 -5.07 -11.30
N GLN A 346 11.03 -5.77 -11.93
CA GLN A 346 10.58 -5.48 -13.31
C GLN A 346 9.78 -4.17 -13.47
N MET A 347 9.50 -3.47 -12.38
CA MET A 347 8.89 -2.13 -12.42
C MET A 347 9.95 -1.05 -12.62
N TRP A 348 9.65 -0.10 -13.48
CA TRP A 348 10.55 1.00 -13.84
C TRP A 348 9.79 2.31 -14.03
N MET A 349 10.54 3.41 -13.97
CA MET A 349 10.03 4.73 -14.28
C MET A 349 10.47 5.13 -15.67
N ASN A 350 9.54 5.52 -16.55
CA ASN A 350 9.90 5.98 -17.89
C ASN A 350 9.58 7.47 -18.09
N PRO A 351 10.50 8.38 -17.73
CA PRO A 351 10.28 9.81 -17.87
C PRO A 351 10.08 10.25 -19.34
N VAL A 352 10.68 9.55 -20.30
CA VAL A 352 10.54 9.87 -21.74
C VAL A 352 9.14 9.50 -22.25
N LYS A 353 8.60 8.33 -21.88
CA LYS A 353 7.23 7.92 -22.22
C LYS A 353 6.19 8.79 -21.52
N MET A 354 6.46 9.22 -20.28
CA MET A 354 5.63 10.15 -19.50
C MET A 354 5.43 11.49 -20.23
N ILE A 355 6.47 12.00 -20.90
CA ILE A 355 6.43 13.30 -21.58
C ILE A 355 5.94 13.20 -23.03
N ILE A 356 6.38 12.19 -23.79
CA ILE A 356 6.22 12.18 -25.25
C ILE A 356 4.98 11.43 -25.73
N ARG A 357 4.59 10.33 -25.07
CA ARG A 357 3.54 9.43 -25.59
C ARG A 357 2.21 9.47 -24.83
N GLY A 358 2.16 10.14 -23.68
CA GLY A 358 1.05 10.02 -22.73
C GLY A 358 1.04 8.61 -22.12
N GLY A 359 1.14 8.50 -20.79
CA GLY A 359 1.15 7.20 -20.13
C GLY A 359 1.42 7.29 -18.64
N SER A 360 1.29 6.15 -17.95
CA SER A 360 1.72 6.06 -16.55
C SER A 360 3.22 6.32 -16.44
N PRO A 361 3.68 7.12 -15.46
CA PRO A 361 5.12 7.28 -15.22
C PRO A 361 5.79 6.00 -14.75
N VAL A 362 5.02 5.09 -14.14
CA VAL A 362 5.47 3.77 -13.68
C VAL A 362 4.90 2.70 -14.60
N GLY A 363 5.74 1.80 -15.08
CA GLY A 363 5.34 0.66 -15.90
C GLY A 363 6.15 -0.58 -15.58
N THR A 364 5.89 -1.66 -16.31
CA THR A 364 6.64 -2.91 -16.22
C THR A 364 7.47 -3.14 -17.47
N ASP A 365 8.60 -3.82 -17.30
CA ASP A 365 9.40 -4.37 -18.39
C ASP A 365 9.58 -5.87 -18.14
N PRO A 366 8.84 -6.74 -18.85
CA PRO A 366 8.93 -8.18 -18.67
C PRO A 366 10.28 -8.76 -19.12
N THR A 367 11.09 -8.01 -19.89
CA THR A 367 12.41 -8.45 -20.35
C THR A 367 13.51 -8.22 -19.32
N LYS A 368 13.27 -7.33 -18.34
CA LYS A 368 14.21 -7.07 -17.24
C LYS A 368 14.26 -8.28 -16.31
N VAL A 369 15.47 -8.71 -15.97
CA VAL A 369 15.70 -9.75 -14.95
C VAL A 369 15.73 -9.08 -13.58
N PRO A 370 14.82 -9.44 -12.65
CA PRO A 370 14.90 -8.94 -11.28
C PRO A 370 16.22 -9.31 -10.63
N ARG A 371 16.74 -8.42 -9.79
CA ARG A 371 18.00 -8.62 -9.06
C ARG A 371 17.93 -7.97 -7.69
N VAL A 372 18.84 -8.35 -6.81
CA VAL A 372 18.93 -7.83 -5.44
C VAL A 372 20.30 -7.19 -5.25
N GLY A 373 20.31 -5.92 -4.84
CA GLY A 373 21.50 -5.17 -4.49
C GLY A 373 21.81 -5.34 -3.01
N ILE A 374 23.04 -5.71 -2.67
CA ILE A 374 23.50 -5.93 -1.30
C ILE A 374 24.67 -5.00 -1.05
N ILE A 375 24.57 -4.17 -0.02
CA ILE A 375 25.63 -3.23 0.39
C ILE A 375 25.80 -3.30 1.91
N PRO A 376 27.02 -3.18 2.47
CA PRO A 376 27.18 -3.04 3.91
C PRO A 376 26.34 -1.87 4.43
N ARG A 377 25.60 -2.10 5.53
CA ARG A 377 24.66 -1.08 6.05
C ARG A 377 25.34 0.20 6.54
N TYR A 378 26.64 0.16 6.79
CA TYR A 378 27.48 1.30 7.16
C TYR A 378 28.46 1.72 6.06
N ALA A 379 28.19 1.32 4.82
CA ALA A 379 29.00 1.74 3.67
C ALA A 379 29.09 3.27 3.57
N LYS A 380 30.25 3.75 3.14
CA LYS A 380 30.52 5.20 2.93
C LYS A 380 30.36 5.61 1.46
N ASP A 381 30.43 4.64 0.56
CA ASP A 381 30.28 4.77 -0.88
C ASP A 381 29.77 3.43 -1.46
N GLU A 382 29.54 3.36 -2.77
CA GLU A 382 29.00 2.17 -3.42
C GLU A 382 30.03 1.06 -3.73
N SER A 383 31.30 1.19 -3.34
CA SER A 383 32.36 0.27 -3.77
C SER A 383 32.13 -1.19 -3.38
N GLU A 384 31.36 -1.43 -2.31
CA GLU A 384 31.01 -2.75 -1.80
C GLU A 384 29.61 -3.23 -2.25
N MET A 385 28.94 -2.49 -3.14
CA MET A 385 27.63 -2.86 -3.68
C MET A 385 27.74 -4.09 -4.59
N ARG A 386 26.92 -5.10 -4.34
CA ARG A 386 26.84 -6.33 -5.15
C ARG A 386 25.43 -6.51 -5.67
N TRP A 387 25.28 -6.68 -6.98
CA TRP A 387 24.01 -7.01 -7.61
C TRP A 387 23.97 -8.49 -7.95
N ILE A 388 22.96 -9.19 -7.46
CA ILE A 388 22.77 -10.64 -7.67
C ILE A 388 21.43 -10.85 -8.38
N ASP A 389 21.46 -11.51 -9.53
CA ASP A 389 20.25 -11.79 -10.29
C ASP A 389 19.35 -12.79 -9.55
N VAL A 390 18.05 -12.48 -9.48
CA VAL A 390 17.02 -13.32 -8.87
C VAL A 390 15.83 -13.42 -9.84
N PRO A 391 15.96 -14.19 -10.95
CA PRO A 391 14.97 -14.20 -12.01
C PRO A 391 13.55 -14.51 -11.53
N GLY A 392 12.56 -13.68 -11.91
CA GLY A 392 11.15 -13.89 -11.57
C GLY A 392 10.77 -13.60 -10.12
N PHE A 393 11.57 -12.81 -9.40
CA PHE A 393 11.26 -12.37 -8.03
C PHE A 393 10.98 -10.86 -7.99
N ASN A 394 9.69 -10.50 -7.96
CA ASN A 394 9.21 -9.12 -7.95
C ASN A 394 8.65 -8.79 -6.56
N ILE A 395 9.50 -8.23 -5.72
CA ILE A 395 9.15 -7.85 -4.35
C ILE A 395 8.65 -6.41 -4.34
N ILE A 396 7.44 -6.21 -3.81
CA ILE A 396 6.95 -4.87 -3.45
C ILE A 396 7.27 -4.59 -1.98
N HIS A 397 6.89 -5.49 -1.06
CA HIS A 397 7.18 -5.38 0.38
C HIS A 397 8.21 -6.41 0.83
N ALA A 398 9.21 -5.96 1.59
CA ALA A 398 10.19 -6.83 2.22
C ALA A 398 9.81 -7.01 3.70
N ILE A 399 9.45 -8.24 4.07
CA ILE A 399 8.95 -8.55 5.42
C ILE A 399 10.11 -8.52 6.41
N ASN A 400 11.17 -9.27 6.12
CA ASN A 400 12.38 -9.28 6.91
C ASN A 400 13.57 -9.87 6.12
N ALA A 401 14.77 -9.60 6.60
CA ALA A 401 15.97 -10.28 6.17
C ALA A 401 16.94 -10.46 7.34
N TRP A 402 17.83 -11.45 7.25
CA TRP A 402 18.84 -11.70 8.26
C TRP A 402 20.07 -12.38 7.69
N ASP A 403 21.18 -12.27 8.41
CA ASP A 403 22.40 -13.02 8.17
C ASP A 403 22.25 -14.45 8.70
N GLU A 404 22.66 -15.46 7.93
CA GLU A 404 22.82 -16.83 8.46
C GLU A 404 23.96 -16.89 9.50
N GLU A 405 23.91 -17.90 10.38
CA GLU A 405 24.87 -18.05 11.49
C GLU A 405 26.33 -18.20 11.05
N ASP A 406 26.55 -18.82 9.87
CA ASP A 406 27.87 -18.94 9.26
C ASP A 406 28.41 -17.61 8.70
N GLY A 407 27.54 -16.60 8.58
CA GLY A 407 27.85 -15.31 8.03
C GLY A 407 28.07 -15.30 6.51
N ASP A 408 27.87 -16.41 5.82
CA ASP A 408 28.18 -16.58 4.40
C ASP A 408 26.95 -16.40 3.49
N ALA A 409 25.75 -16.37 4.08
CA ALA A 409 24.51 -16.18 3.35
C ALA A 409 23.58 -15.19 4.04
N ILE A 410 22.67 -14.64 3.24
CA ILE A 410 21.54 -13.83 3.68
C ILE A 410 20.26 -14.59 3.37
N VAL A 411 19.30 -14.53 4.27
CA VAL A 411 17.93 -14.95 4.02
C VAL A 411 17.03 -13.73 4.00
N MET A 412 16.12 -13.70 3.03
CA MET A 412 15.06 -12.70 2.91
C MET A 412 13.72 -13.39 2.78
N VAL A 413 12.71 -12.87 3.47
CA VAL A 413 11.32 -13.33 3.37
C VAL A 413 10.49 -12.20 2.78
N ALA A 414 9.79 -12.47 1.68
CA ALA A 414 8.98 -11.47 1.00
C ALA A 414 7.89 -12.11 0.12
N PRO A 415 6.74 -11.43 -0.10
CA PRO A 415 5.81 -11.80 -1.15
C PRO A 415 6.40 -11.52 -2.52
N ASN A 416 6.35 -12.52 -3.40
CA ASN A 416 6.63 -12.38 -4.82
C ASN A 416 5.34 -12.09 -5.57
N ILE A 417 5.26 -10.90 -6.18
CA ILE A 417 4.07 -10.41 -6.89
C ILE A 417 4.03 -10.96 -8.31
N LEU A 418 3.02 -11.79 -8.59
CA LEU A 418 2.86 -12.45 -9.89
C LEU A 418 1.40 -12.40 -10.39
N PRO A 419 1.15 -12.07 -11.68
CA PRO A 419 2.08 -11.42 -12.61
C PRO A 419 2.23 -9.92 -12.28
N ILE A 420 3.46 -9.41 -12.31
CA ILE A 420 3.78 -8.02 -11.92
C ILE A 420 3.12 -6.96 -12.81
N GLU A 421 2.77 -7.30 -14.05
CA GLU A 421 2.08 -6.43 -15.01
C GLU A 421 0.69 -5.95 -14.54
N HIS A 422 0.09 -6.65 -13.57
CA HIS A 422 -1.20 -6.29 -13.00
C HIS A 422 -1.10 -5.44 -11.72
N ALA A 423 0.10 -5.21 -11.18
CA ALA A 423 0.29 -4.56 -9.88
C ALA A 423 -0.26 -3.12 -9.79
N LEU A 424 -0.38 -2.41 -10.92
CA LEU A 424 -0.90 -1.02 -10.97
C LEU A 424 -2.27 -0.90 -11.63
N GLU A 425 -2.77 -1.94 -12.31
CA GLU A 425 -3.98 -1.81 -13.12
C GLU A 425 -5.04 -2.86 -12.81
N ARG A 426 -4.66 -4.06 -12.33
CA ARG A 426 -5.59 -5.18 -12.08
C ARG A 426 -5.14 -5.94 -10.84
N MET A 427 -5.07 -5.25 -9.70
CA MET A 427 -4.65 -5.85 -8.43
C MET A 427 -5.48 -7.08 -8.05
N ASP A 428 -6.72 -7.18 -8.53
CA ASP A 428 -7.60 -8.34 -8.36
C ASP A 428 -7.06 -9.64 -9.00
N LEU A 429 -6.15 -9.51 -9.97
CA LEU A 429 -5.49 -10.63 -10.66
C LEU A 429 -4.10 -10.94 -10.11
N VAL A 430 -3.62 -10.17 -9.14
CA VAL A 430 -2.29 -10.33 -8.54
C VAL A 430 -2.33 -11.41 -7.46
N HIS A 431 -1.30 -12.26 -7.48
CA HIS A 431 -1.02 -13.23 -6.45
C HIS A 431 0.33 -12.94 -5.78
N GLY A 432 0.30 -12.62 -4.49
CA GLY A 432 1.47 -12.53 -3.61
C GLY A 432 1.88 -13.91 -3.12
N SER A 433 2.87 -14.52 -3.77
CA SER A 433 3.43 -15.80 -3.35
C SER A 433 4.51 -15.56 -2.31
N LEU A 434 4.23 -15.84 -1.03
CA LEU A 434 5.22 -15.66 0.02
C LEU A 434 6.41 -16.61 -0.14
N GLU A 435 7.61 -16.05 -0.26
CA GLU A 435 8.85 -16.81 -0.51
C GLU A 435 9.94 -16.51 0.51
N LYS A 436 10.69 -17.55 0.87
CA LYS A 436 11.98 -17.49 1.58
C LYS A 436 13.09 -17.64 0.55
N VAL A 437 13.95 -16.63 0.47
CA VAL A 437 15.04 -16.54 -0.50
C VAL A 437 16.36 -16.52 0.24
N ARG A 438 17.22 -17.50 -0.03
CA ARG A 438 18.59 -17.59 0.50
C ARG A 438 19.58 -17.21 -0.58
N ILE A 439 20.47 -16.27 -0.28
CA ILE A 439 21.51 -15.77 -1.17
C ILE A 439 22.87 -16.06 -0.55
N ASP A 440 23.68 -16.88 -1.22
CA ASP A 440 25.05 -17.17 -0.84
C ASP A 440 25.98 -16.03 -1.30
N LEU A 441 26.65 -15.37 -0.35
CA LEU A 441 27.44 -14.17 -0.62
C LEU A 441 28.81 -14.44 -1.27
N LYS A 442 29.29 -15.69 -1.21
CA LYS A 442 30.56 -16.11 -1.82
C LYS A 442 30.38 -16.47 -3.29
N THR A 443 29.33 -17.22 -3.58
CA THR A 443 29.06 -17.77 -4.92
C THR A 443 28.05 -16.95 -5.71
N GLY A 444 27.24 -16.13 -5.05
CA GLY A 444 26.09 -15.46 -5.66
C GLY A 444 24.91 -16.41 -5.94
N THR A 445 24.95 -17.64 -5.42
CA THR A 445 23.90 -18.64 -5.65
C THR A 445 22.64 -18.27 -4.89
N VAL A 446 21.50 -18.33 -5.58
CA VAL A 446 20.19 -18.00 -5.00
C VAL A 446 19.30 -19.24 -4.95
N THR A 447 18.72 -19.50 -3.79
CA THR A 447 17.71 -20.55 -3.59
C THR A 447 16.41 -19.93 -3.11
N ARG A 448 15.29 -20.36 -3.69
CA ARG A 448 13.96 -19.81 -3.41
C ARG A 448 13.01 -20.91 -2.99
N HIS A 449 12.24 -20.66 -1.94
CA HIS A 449 11.24 -21.58 -1.42
C HIS A 449 9.93 -20.86 -1.16
N ARG A 450 8.86 -21.30 -1.84
CA ARG A 450 7.51 -20.82 -1.56
C ARG A 450 7.03 -21.37 -0.21
N LEU A 451 6.56 -20.48 0.66
CA LEU A 451 6.09 -20.78 2.02
C LEU A 451 4.61 -21.16 2.08
N SER A 452 3.79 -20.66 1.15
CA SER A 452 2.35 -20.94 1.10
C SER A 452 1.80 -20.89 -0.33
N GLN A 453 0.66 -21.55 -0.56
CA GLN A 453 -0.12 -21.42 -1.80
C GLN A 453 -1.15 -20.29 -1.76
N TRP A 454 -1.34 -19.67 -0.59
CA TRP A 454 -2.31 -18.60 -0.39
C TRP A 454 -1.80 -17.30 -0.99
N ASN A 455 -2.73 -16.41 -1.36
CA ASN A 455 -2.42 -15.06 -1.81
C ASN A 455 -2.12 -14.18 -0.59
N LEU A 456 -0.85 -13.92 -0.32
CA LEU A 456 -0.36 -13.34 0.91
C LEU A 456 0.40 -12.05 0.66
N GLU A 457 0.01 -10.98 1.35
CA GLU A 457 0.62 -9.65 1.25
C GLU A 457 0.57 -8.92 2.61
N PHE A 458 1.08 -7.70 2.69
CA PHE A 458 1.05 -6.83 3.89
C PHE A 458 1.45 -7.58 5.16
N ALA A 459 2.54 -8.32 5.06
CA ALA A 459 2.97 -9.20 6.12
C ALA A 459 3.90 -8.49 7.09
N VAL A 460 3.70 -8.78 8.38
CA VAL A 460 4.43 -8.18 9.49
C VAL A 460 5.07 -9.27 10.36
N ILE A 461 6.05 -8.86 11.15
CA ILE A 461 6.74 -9.69 12.15
C ILE A 461 6.62 -9.01 13.51
N ASN A 462 7.09 -9.69 14.56
CA ASN A 462 7.43 -9.01 15.79
C ASN A 462 8.54 -7.96 15.51
N PRO A 463 8.30 -6.65 15.72
CA PRO A 463 9.28 -5.61 15.39
C PRO A 463 10.64 -5.77 16.09
N GLY A 464 10.71 -6.46 17.24
CA GLY A 464 11.97 -6.74 17.94
C GLY A 464 12.95 -7.63 17.15
N TYR A 465 12.45 -8.29 16.10
CA TYR A 465 13.21 -9.19 15.22
C TYR A 465 13.56 -8.59 13.87
N LEU A 466 13.30 -7.29 13.64
CA LEU A 466 13.69 -6.62 12.41
C LEU A 466 15.21 -6.74 12.18
N GLY A 467 15.61 -7.24 11.01
CA GLY A 467 17.02 -7.47 10.66
C GLY A 467 17.66 -8.70 11.30
N LYS A 468 16.90 -9.45 12.11
CA LYS A 468 17.30 -10.67 12.82
C LYS A 468 16.48 -11.85 12.34
N LYS A 469 16.99 -13.06 12.56
CA LYS A 469 16.28 -14.30 12.23
C LYS A 469 14.98 -14.38 13.04
N ASN A 470 13.85 -14.46 12.34
CA ASN A 470 12.52 -14.58 12.94
C ASN A 470 11.88 -15.90 12.50
N ARG A 471 10.99 -16.43 13.34
CA ARG A 471 10.22 -17.65 13.10
C ARG A 471 8.82 -17.35 12.60
N TYR A 472 8.17 -16.33 13.12
CA TYR A 472 6.77 -16.06 12.86
C TYR A 472 6.55 -14.86 11.95
N VAL A 473 5.62 -15.00 11.01
CA VAL A 473 5.14 -13.95 10.11
C VAL A 473 3.61 -13.93 10.16
N TYR A 474 3.02 -12.75 10.26
CA TYR A 474 1.57 -12.54 10.19
C TYR A 474 1.24 -11.85 8.88
N SER A 475 0.46 -12.48 8.00
CA SER A 475 0.19 -11.98 6.66
C SER A 475 -1.30 -11.84 6.38
N ALA A 476 -1.65 -10.76 5.68
CA ALA A 476 -2.98 -10.54 5.16
C ALA A 476 -3.29 -11.50 3.99
N VAL A 477 -4.48 -12.09 3.99
CA VAL A 477 -4.98 -12.94 2.92
C VAL A 477 -5.74 -12.08 1.90
N GLY A 478 -5.21 -11.97 0.69
CA GLY A 478 -5.84 -11.23 -0.40
C GLY A 478 -6.85 -12.09 -1.17
N ASP A 479 -8.14 -11.77 -1.09
CA ASP A 479 -9.18 -12.55 -1.80
C ASP A 479 -10.41 -11.69 -2.18
N PRO A 480 -10.37 -10.99 -3.33
CA PRO A 480 -9.18 -10.67 -4.13
C PRO A 480 -8.47 -9.41 -3.63
N LEU A 481 -7.17 -9.24 -3.93
CA LEU A 481 -6.47 -7.99 -3.63
C LEU A 481 -7.14 -6.78 -4.35
N PRO A 482 -7.16 -5.59 -3.75
CA PRO A 482 -6.58 -5.24 -2.44
C PRO A 482 -7.50 -5.50 -1.24
N LYS A 483 -8.62 -6.22 -1.40
CA LYS A 483 -9.47 -6.60 -0.27
C LYS A 483 -8.84 -7.76 0.51
N ILE A 484 -8.77 -7.58 1.82
CA ILE A 484 -8.16 -8.56 2.73
C ILE A 484 -9.25 -9.35 3.45
N SER A 485 -9.36 -10.64 3.17
CA SER A 485 -10.42 -11.52 3.70
C SER A 485 -10.04 -12.20 5.01
N GLY A 486 -8.79 -12.07 5.47
CA GLY A 486 -8.34 -12.68 6.72
C GLY A 486 -6.85 -12.47 6.99
N ILE A 487 -6.36 -13.10 8.04
CA ILE A 487 -4.96 -13.08 8.46
C ILE A 487 -4.50 -14.51 8.72
N VAL A 488 -3.27 -14.82 8.33
CA VAL A 488 -2.60 -16.09 8.64
C VAL A 488 -1.31 -15.83 9.42
N LYS A 489 -0.98 -16.76 10.31
CA LYS A 489 0.33 -16.84 10.96
C LYS A 489 1.12 -17.97 10.30
N LEU A 490 2.35 -17.68 9.90
CA LEU A 490 3.28 -18.63 9.34
C LEU A 490 4.45 -18.86 10.29
N ASP A 491 4.89 -20.11 10.39
CA ASP A 491 6.17 -20.50 10.96
C ASP A 491 7.17 -20.78 9.81
N VAL A 492 8.08 -19.84 9.57
CA VAL A 492 9.03 -19.88 8.45
C VAL A 492 10.17 -20.88 8.66
N SER A 493 10.33 -21.44 9.86
CA SER A 493 11.31 -22.50 10.13
C SER A 493 10.84 -23.86 9.58
N ARG A 494 9.52 -24.04 9.41
CA ARG A 494 8.92 -25.28 8.88
C ARG A 494 9.22 -25.50 7.40
N SER A 495 9.58 -24.45 6.67
CA SER A 495 9.97 -24.55 5.26
C SER A 495 11.20 -25.43 5.06
N ASP A 496 12.12 -25.40 6.01
CA ASP A 496 13.38 -26.16 5.95
C ASP A 496 13.13 -27.67 6.01
N ARG A 497 11.98 -28.05 6.57
CA ARG A 497 11.47 -29.43 6.66
C ARG A 497 10.39 -29.74 5.62
N ARG A 498 10.13 -28.84 4.67
CA ARG A 498 9.06 -28.93 3.64
C ARG A 498 7.67 -29.21 4.20
N GLN A 499 7.36 -28.64 5.37
CA GLN A 499 6.04 -28.75 5.99
C GLN A 499 5.16 -27.54 5.65
N GLU A 500 3.85 -27.66 5.87
CA GLU A 500 2.93 -26.53 5.81
C GLU A 500 3.38 -25.44 6.79
N CYS A 501 3.63 -24.23 6.27
CA CYS A 501 4.14 -23.13 7.08
C CYS A 501 3.01 -22.39 7.80
N ILE A 502 1.78 -22.39 7.29
CA ILE A 502 0.64 -21.79 7.99
C ILE A 502 0.34 -22.61 9.26
N VAL A 503 0.41 -21.95 10.41
CA VAL A 503 0.21 -22.56 11.74
C VAL A 503 -1.00 -21.99 12.47
N ALA A 504 -1.50 -20.83 12.07
CA ALA A 504 -2.77 -20.27 12.55
C ALA A 504 -3.45 -19.44 11.47
N LYS A 505 -4.77 -19.27 11.56
CA LYS A 505 -5.53 -18.41 10.63
C LYS A 505 -6.82 -17.88 11.23
N ARG A 506 -7.20 -16.67 10.83
CA ARG A 506 -8.52 -16.05 11.04
C ARG A 506 -9.04 -15.54 9.72
N MET A 507 -10.08 -16.19 9.19
CA MET A 507 -10.86 -15.66 8.08
C MET A 507 -11.97 -14.79 8.64
N TYR A 508 -12.18 -13.62 8.04
CA TYR A 508 -13.30 -12.76 8.35
C TYR A 508 -14.60 -13.34 7.79
N GLU A 509 -15.72 -12.89 8.35
CA GLU A 509 -17.05 -13.26 7.91
C GLU A 509 -17.29 -12.80 6.46
N PRO A 510 -18.15 -13.48 5.68
CA PRO A 510 -18.42 -13.08 4.30
C PRO A 510 -18.85 -11.62 4.17
N GLY A 511 -18.14 -10.86 3.32
CA GLY A 511 -18.35 -9.41 3.14
C GLY A 511 -17.65 -8.53 4.17
N CYS A 512 -16.94 -9.11 5.12
CA CYS A 512 -16.04 -8.40 6.02
C CYS A 512 -14.61 -8.45 5.50
N TYR A 513 -13.94 -7.31 5.50
CA TYR A 513 -12.58 -7.18 5.00
C TYR A 513 -11.74 -6.29 5.92
N GLY A 514 -10.47 -6.62 6.06
CA GLY A 514 -9.52 -5.86 6.86
C GLY A 514 -8.48 -5.12 6.04
N GLY A 515 -7.28 -5.02 6.60
CA GLY A 515 -6.09 -4.49 5.94
C GLY A 515 -4.83 -5.14 6.51
N GLU A 516 -3.73 -4.39 6.53
CA GLU A 516 -2.48 -4.83 7.16
C GLU A 516 -2.68 -5.18 8.65
N PRO A 517 -2.32 -6.40 9.09
CA PRO A 517 -2.20 -6.72 10.51
C PRO A 517 -1.01 -6.00 11.14
N PHE A 518 -1.04 -5.76 12.46
CA PHE A 518 0.12 -5.27 13.19
C PHE A 518 0.36 -6.09 14.46
N PHE A 519 1.60 -6.52 14.71
CA PHE A 519 1.95 -7.28 15.91
C PHE A 519 2.40 -6.36 17.05
N VAL A 520 1.87 -6.59 18.25
CA VAL A 520 2.30 -5.92 19.48
C VAL A 520 2.72 -6.97 20.50
N ALA A 521 4.00 -6.97 20.88
CA ALA A 521 4.51 -7.85 21.94
C ALA A 521 3.89 -7.48 23.28
N LYS A 522 3.60 -8.49 24.11
CA LYS A 522 3.08 -8.29 25.47
C LYS A 522 4.15 -7.70 26.39
N GLU A 523 5.36 -8.25 26.31
CA GLU A 523 6.54 -7.83 27.07
C GLU A 523 7.72 -7.59 26.11
N PRO A 524 7.71 -6.49 25.34
CA PRO A 524 8.69 -6.21 24.27
C PRO A 524 10.14 -6.13 24.75
N ASP A 525 10.36 -5.82 26.03
CA ASP A 525 11.68 -5.67 26.64
C ASP A 525 12.12 -6.94 27.40
N ASN A 526 11.30 -8.00 27.38
CA ASN A 526 11.61 -9.29 28.00
C ASN A 526 12.28 -10.22 26.96
N PRO A 527 13.59 -10.51 27.06
CA PRO A 527 14.29 -11.38 26.12
C PRO A 527 13.89 -12.87 26.24
N GLU A 528 13.26 -13.27 27.34
CA GLU A 528 12.77 -14.63 27.56
C GLU A 528 11.34 -14.85 27.03
N ALA A 529 10.68 -13.79 26.55
CA ALA A 529 9.37 -13.90 25.95
C ALA A 529 9.48 -14.63 24.60
N GLU A 530 8.51 -15.51 24.33
CA GLU A 530 8.41 -16.17 23.03
C GLU A 530 8.15 -15.13 21.94
N GLU A 531 8.68 -15.38 20.73
CA GLU A 531 8.61 -14.43 19.61
C GLU A 531 7.17 -13.99 19.28
N ASP A 532 6.20 -14.87 19.49
CA ASP A 532 4.77 -14.66 19.24
C ASP A 532 3.95 -14.33 20.50
N ASP A 533 4.56 -14.08 21.66
CA ASP A 533 3.86 -13.66 22.88
C ASP A 533 3.39 -12.20 22.76
N GLY A 534 2.18 -12.05 22.25
CA GLY A 534 1.59 -10.76 21.97
C GLY A 534 0.24 -10.85 21.28
N TYR A 535 -0.11 -9.76 20.61
CA TYR A 535 -1.40 -9.59 19.97
C TYR A 535 -1.25 -9.12 18.52
N VAL A 536 -2.14 -9.58 17.66
CA VAL A 536 -2.30 -9.09 16.28
C VAL A 536 -3.48 -8.15 16.22
N LEU A 537 -3.25 -6.95 15.71
CA LEU A 537 -4.24 -5.87 15.61
C LEU A 537 -4.71 -5.72 14.16
N SER A 538 -6.00 -5.43 13.95
CA SER A 538 -6.49 -5.06 12.62
C SER A 538 -7.78 -4.24 12.67
N TYR A 539 -7.96 -3.36 11.69
CA TYR A 539 -9.28 -2.79 11.39
C TYR A 539 -10.04 -3.74 10.45
N VAL A 540 -11.31 -3.99 10.74
CA VAL A 540 -12.21 -4.79 9.90
C VAL A 540 -13.45 -3.97 9.58
N HIS A 541 -13.87 -3.98 8.32
CA HIS A 541 -15.07 -3.33 7.83
C HIS A 541 -16.04 -4.37 7.27
N ASP A 542 -17.28 -4.31 7.72
CA ASP A 542 -18.39 -5.09 7.19
C ASP A 542 -19.07 -4.26 6.07
N GLU A 543 -18.88 -4.68 4.82
CA GLU A 543 -19.44 -4.00 3.65
C GLU A 543 -20.98 -4.11 3.58
N GLN A 544 -21.61 -5.06 4.30
CA GLN A 544 -23.06 -5.20 4.33
C GLN A 544 -23.69 -4.23 5.31
N SER A 545 -23.17 -4.16 6.54
CA SER A 545 -23.71 -3.24 7.57
C SER A 545 -23.11 -1.83 7.51
N GLY A 546 -22.02 -1.64 6.78
CA GLY A 546 -21.26 -0.39 6.70
C GLY A 546 -20.48 -0.03 7.96
N LYS A 547 -20.38 -0.97 8.92
CA LYS A 547 -19.74 -0.74 10.22
C LYS A 547 -18.28 -1.17 10.20
N SER A 548 -17.45 -0.49 10.98
CA SER A 548 -16.06 -0.86 11.19
C SER A 548 -15.79 -1.20 12.66
N ARG A 549 -14.90 -2.16 12.88
CA ARG A 549 -14.41 -2.58 14.19
C ARG A 549 -12.89 -2.65 14.19
N PHE A 550 -12.29 -2.44 15.35
CA PHE A 550 -10.89 -2.75 15.61
C PHE A 550 -10.85 -4.05 16.42
N ILE A 551 -10.09 -5.04 15.94
CA ILE A 551 -9.98 -6.35 16.57
C ILE A 551 -8.57 -6.56 17.12
N VAL A 552 -8.51 -7.23 18.27
CA VAL A 552 -7.29 -7.67 18.93
C VAL A 552 -7.34 -9.18 19.00
N MET A 553 -6.35 -9.84 18.40
CA MET A 553 -6.26 -11.29 18.33
C MET A 553 -5.08 -11.80 19.15
N ASP A 554 -5.27 -12.89 19.89
CA ASP A 554 -4.17 -13.63 20.53
C ASP A 554 -3.26 -14.22 19.44
N ALA A 555 -2.00 -13.81 19.45
CA ALA A 555 -1.04 -14.18 18.43
C ALA A 555 -0.51 -15.63 18.57
N GLN A 556 -0.73 -16.28 19.72
CA GLN A 556 -0.36 -17.68 19.98
C GLN A 556 -1.49 -18.67 19.68
N SER A 557 -2.75 -18.21 19.69
CA SER A 557 -3.90 -19.04 19.38
C SER A 557 -3.80 -19.63 17.96
N PRO A 558 -4.12 -20.94 17.77
CA PRO A 558 -4.13 -21.59 16.45
C PRO A 558 -5.21 -21.01 15.52
N ASP A 559 -6.21 -20.32 16.06
CA ASP A 559 -7.27 -19.66 15.29
C ASP A 559 -7.11 -18.13 15.29
N LEU A 560 -6.09 -17.58 15.94
CA LEU A 560 -5.94 -16.14 16.20
C LEU A 560 -7.19 -15.55 16.89
N ASP A 561 -7.54 -16.08 18.07
CA ASP A 561 -8.75 -15.74 18.84
C ASP A 561 -8.89 -14.25 19.13
N ILE A 562 -10.07 -13.70 18.80
CA ILE A 562 -10.43 -12.33 19.13
C ILE A 562 -10.60 -12.25 20.64
N VAL A 563 -9.64 -11.59 21.30
CA VAL A 563 -9.67 -11.35 22.75
C VAL A 563 -10.33 -10.03 23.10
N ALA A 564 -10.43 -9.12 22.12
CA ALA A 564 -11.20 -7.90 22.23
C ALA A 564 -11.66 -7.39 20.85
N ALA A 565 -12.86 -6.81 20.79
CA ALA A 565 -13.31 -6.04 19.64
C ALA A 565 -13.87 -4.68 20.09
N VAL A 566 -13.45 -3.63 19.41
CA VAL A 566 -13.89 -2.25 19.63
C VAL A 566 -14.73 -1.80 18.46
N LYS A 567 -15.95 -1.36 18.72
CA LYS A 567 -16.83 -0.77 17.71
C LYS A 567 -16.38 0.65 17.41
N LEU A 568 -16.17 0.96 16.14
CA LEU A 568 -15.72 2.29 15.72
C LEU A 568 -16.92 3.20 15.42
N PRO A 569 -16.83 4.50 15.75
CA PRO A 569 -17.94 5.45 15.61
C PRO A 569 -18.26 5.82 14.16
N THR A 570 -17.33 5.55 13.23
CA THR A 570 -17.50 5.81 11.81
C THR A 570 -16.85 4.69 10.99
N ARG A 571 -17.16 4.69 9.69
CA ARG A 571 -16.50 3.82 8.72
C ARG A 571 -15.01 4.14 8.66
N VAL A 572 -14.19 3.09 8.68
CA VAL A 572 -12.75 3.19 8.40
C VAL A 572 -12.50 2.63 7.01
N PRO A 573 -12.10 3.47 6.03
CA PRO A 573 -11.84 3.02 4.67
C PRO A 573 -10.66 2.04 4.64
N TYR A 574 -10.48 1.32 3.52
CA TYR A 574 -9.25 0.57 3.31
C TYR A 574 -8.04 1.50 3.29
N GLY A 575 -6.92 1.03 3.84
CA GLY A 575 -5.70 1.82 3.98
C GLY A 575 -4.46 0.99 3.66
N PHE A 576 -3.30 1.55 4.00
CA PHE A 576 -2.00 0.92 3.79
C PHE A 576 -1.37 0.58 5.14
N HIS A 577 -0.19 1.12 5.42
CA HIS A 577 0.66 0.68 6.51
C HIS A 577 0.30 1.35 7.84
N GLY A 578 0.47 0.58 8.92
CA GLY A 578 0.19 1.01 10.28
C GLY A 578 1.38 0.87 11.21
N LEU A 579 1.26 1.52 12.36
CA LEU A 579 2.25 1.48 13.42
C LEU A 579 1.54 1.48 14.77
N PHE A 580 2.01 0.65 15.71
CA PHE A 580 1.70 0.83 17.13
C PHE A 580 2.82 1.60 17.82
N VAL A 581 2.46 2.65 18.55
CA VAL A 581 3.38 3.49 19.33
C VAL A 581 3.00 3.37 20.79
N LYS A 582 3.95 3.02 21.66
CA LYS A 582 3.69 2.87 23.09
C LYS A 582 3.41 4.21 23.76
N GLY A 583 2.63 4.19 24.83
CA GLY A 583 2.36 5.36 25.67
C GLY A 583 3.63 6.05 26.18
N CYS A 584 4.66 5.27 26.55
CA CYS A 584 5.93 5.78 27.04
C CYS A 584 6.79 6.48 25.97
N ASP A 585 6.61 6.14 24.70
CA ASP A 585 7.38 6.71 23.58
C ASP A 585 6.78 8.04 23.10
N LEU A 586 5.49 8.25 23.39
CA LEU A 586 4.79 9.50 23.17
C LEU A 586 5.25 10.49 24.25
N LYS A 587 6.27 11.30 23.97
CA LYS A 587 6.59 12.47 24.80
C LYS A 587 5.35 13.37 24.85
N MET A 588 4.66 13.39 25.98
CA MET A 588 3.36 14.08 26.14
C MET A 588 3.48 15.55 26.54
N ASP A 589 4.68 16.14 26.43
CA ASP A 589 4.95 17.53 26.83
C ASP A 589 4.81 18.53 25.67
#